data_AF-A0A351MU64-F1
#
_entry.id   AF-A0A351MU64-F1
#
_cell.length_a   1.000
_cell.length_b   1.000
_cell.length_c   1.000
_cell.angle_alpha   90.00
_cell.angle_beta   90.00
_cell.angle_gamma   90.00
#
_symmetry.space_group_name_H-M   'P 1'
#
loop_
_entity.id
_entity.type
_entity.pdbx_description
1 polymer ?
#
loop_
_entity_poly.entity_id
_entity_poly.type
_entity_poly.pdbx_seq_one_letter_code
_entity_poly.pdbx_strand_id
1 'polypeptide(L)'
;TGWRIGFVAGNSLLVKAYGDVKDNTDSGQFLGIQKAGAAGLDDTSIPRDIAAKYSRRMDLLTKALQRLGFRAQKPSAGFFLYMPAPKSAKSPSGQVNFDSGEAFSQWMIT
;
A
#
# COMPACT_ATOMS: atom_id res chain seq x y z
N THR A 1 -6.42 0.90 9.59
CA THR A 1 -5.33 1.37 10.48
C THR A 1 -5.91 2.38 11.45
N GLY A 2 -5.36 2.55 12.66
CA GLY A 2 -5.94 3.45 13.67
C GLY A 2 -5.16 3.55 14.98
N TRP A 3 -4.37 2.54 15.32
CA TRP A 3 -3.62 2.41 16.58
C TRP A 3 -2.42 3.36 16.75
N ARG A 4 -2.05 4.12 15.71
CA ARG A 4 -0.99 5.15 15.74
C ARG A 4 0.38 4.70 16.29
N ILE A 5 0.75 3.42 16.19
CA ILE A 5 2.03 2.89 16.70
C ILE A 5 3.07 2.72 15.59
N GLY A 6 4.31 3.10 15.90
CA GLY A 6 5.50 2.95 15.07
C GLY A 6 6.76 3.18 15.90
N PHE A 7 7.93 2.81 15.37
CA PHE A 7 9.21 2.99 16.03
C PHE A 7 10.30 3.38 15.04
N VAL A 8 11.40 3.94 15.54
CA VAL A 8 12.62 4.24 14.79
C VAL A 8 13.74 3.38 15.37
N ALA A 9 14.54 2.76 14.49
CA ALA A 9 15.73 2.01 14.85
C ALA A 9 16.89 2.44 13.96
N GLY A 10 18.09 2.61 14.52
CA GLY A 10 19.23 3.11 13.77
C GLY A 10 20.40 3.53 14.67
N ASN A 11 21.22 4.45 14.17
CA ASN A 11 22.37 5.00 14.89
C ASN A 11 21.96 5.57 16.26
N SER A 12 22.69 5.21 17.31
CA SER A 12 22.34 5.57 18.69
C SER A 12 22.30 7.08 18.95
N LEU A 13 23.18 7.86 18.33
CA LEU A 13 23.18 9.32 18.45
C LEU A 13 21.96 9.93 17.74
N LEU A 14 21.59 9.41 16.57
CA LEU A 14 20.41 9.89 15.83
C LEU A 14 19.10 9.53 16.54
N VAL A 15 19.00 8.30 17.07
CA VAL A 15 17.82 7.88 17.85
C VAL A 15 17.66 8.72 19.12
N LYS A 16 18.77 9.03 19.81
CA LYS A 16 18.75 9.93 20.96
C LYS A 16 18.27 11.33 20.59
N ALA A 17 18.85 11.94 19.55
CA ALA A 17 18.44 13.27 19.09
C ALA A 17 16.96 13.31 18.69
N TYR A 18 16.45 12.26 18.06
CA TYR A 18 15.02 12.14 17.75
C TYR A 18 14.16 12.08 19.04
N GLY A 19 14.60 11.32 20.05
CA GLY A 19 13.97 11.25 21.36
C GLY A 19 13.87 12.63 22.04
N ASP A 20 14.98 13.39 22.06
CA ASP A 20 15.03 14.73 22.67
C ASP A 20 14.00 15.69 22.04
N VAL A 21 13.80 15.64 20.71
CA VAL A 21 12.77 16.44 20.02
C VAL A 21 11.35 15.92 20.34
N LYS A 22 11.19 14.59 20.39
CA LYS A 22 9.90 13.95 20.60
C LYS A 22 9.33 14.24 21.98
N ASP A 23 10.18 14.24 23.02
CA ASP A 23 9.79 14.56 24.41
C ASP A 23 9.20 15.97 24.55
N ASN A 24 9.49 16.88 23.61
CA ASN A 24 8.92 18.23 23.57
C ASN A 24 7.80 18.40 22.52
N THR A 25 7.47 17.37 21.74
CA THR A 25 6.47 17.43 20.66
C THR A 25 5.20 16.65 21.01
N ASP A 26 5.32 15.55 21.78
CA ASP A 26 4.18 14.79 22.28
C ASP A 26 4.48 14.10 23.62
N SER A 27 3.45 13.51 24.25
CA SER A 27 3.58 12.81 25.53
C SER A 27 3.88 11.32 25.39
N GLY A 28 4.36 10.87 24.24
CA GLY A 28 4.58 9.46 23.93
C GLY A 28 3.30 8.69 23.59
N GLN A 29 3.46 7.39 23.37
CA GLN A 29 2.36 6.50 22.98
C GLN A 29 1.58 5.99 24.20
N PHE A 30 0.26 5.86 24.10
CA PHE A 30 -0.57 5.28 25.16
C PHE A 30 -0.09 3.86 25.52
N LEU A 31 0.13 3.62 26.81
CA LEU A 31 0.71 2.37 27.32
C LEU A 31 -0.06 1.12 26.88
N GLY A 32 -1.40 1.20 26.80
CA GLY A 32 -2.22 0.08 26.32
C GLY A 32 -1.90 -0.32 24.88
N ILE A 33 -1.65 0.67 24.01
CA ILE A 33 -1.24 0.45 22.61
C ILE A 33 0.18 -0.11 22.54
N GLN A 34 1.08 0.34 23.42
CA GLN A 34 2.43 -0.23 23.50
C GLN A 34 2.39 -1.72 23.86
N LYS A 35 1.60 -2.10 24.87
CA LYS A 35 1.40 -3.52 25.26
C LYS A 35 0.78 -4.35 24.14
N ALA A 36 -0.22 -3.80 23.44
CA ALA A 36 -0.83 -4.48 22.29
C ALA A 36 0.19 -4.66 21.14
N GLY A 37 1.04 -3.66 20.89
CA GLY A 37 2.13 -3.75 19.91
C GLY A 37 3.15 -4.83 20.25
N ALA A 38 3.57 -4.91 21.52
CA ALA A 38 4.47 -5.96 21.99
C ALA A 38 3.87 -7.36 21.78
N ALA A 39 2.63 -7.58 22.21
CA ALA A 39 1.92 -8.85 22.00
C ALA A 39 1.79 -9.21 20.52
N GLY A 40 1.57 -8.23 19.64
CA GLY A 40 1.51 -8.46 18.20
C GLY A 40 2.87 -8.79 17.55
N LEU A 41 3.98 -8.31 18.12
CA LEU A 41 5.33 -8.64 17.64
C LEU A 41 5.75 -10.07 18.02
N ASP A 42 5.23 -10.60 19.13
CA ASP A 42 5.49 -11.96 19.57
C ASP A 42 4.81 -13.02 18.67
N ASP A 43 3.78 -12.63 17.92
CA ASP A 43 3.08 -13.53 16.98
C ASP A 43 3.62 -13.38 15.54
N THR A 44 4.57 -14.25 15.21
CA THR A 44 5.19 -14.31 13.87
C THR A 44 4.27 -14.83 12.76
N SER A 45 3.08 -15.36 13.09
CA SER A 45 2.11 -15.82 12.08
C SER A 45 1.38 -14.65 11.41
N ILE A 46 1.14 -13.56 12.15
CA ILE A 46 0.44 -12.36 11.67
C ILE A 46 1.00 -11.83 10.34
N PRO A 47 2.31 -11.53 10.19
CA PRO A 47 2.84 -11.01 8.93
C PRO A 47 2.70 -12.01 7.77
N ARG A 48 2.81 -13.32 8.04
CA ARG A 48 2.69 -14.37 7.01
C ARG A 48 1.27 -14.47 6.48
N ASP A 49 0.28 -14.46 7.36
CA ASP A 49 -1.14 -14.52 6.99
C ASP A 49 -1.58 -13.27 6.24
N ILE A 50 -1.09 -12.10 6.67
CA ILE A 50 -1.30 -10.84 5.95
C ILE A 50 -0.68 -10.90 4.56
N ALA A 51 0.57 -11.36 4.43
CA ALA A 51 1.25 -11.51 3.15
C ALA A 51 0.50 -12.47 2.21
N ALA A 52 0.09 -13.64 2.70
CA ALA A 52 -0.67 -14.63 1.94
C ALA A 52 -2.01 -14.06 1.44
N LYS A 53 -2.74 -13.34 2.31
CA LYS A 53 -3.99 -12.67 1.98
C LYS A 53 -3.81 -11.63 0.87
N TYR A 54 -2.82 -10.75 0.99
CA TYR A 54 -2.60 -9.71 -0.02
C TYR A 54 -1.99 -10.26 -1.32
N SER A 55 -1.13 -11.28 -1.24
CA SER A 55 -0.61 -12.02 -2.39
C SER A 55 -1.75 -12.61 -3.23
N ARG A 56 -2.70 -13.32 -2.59
CA ARG A 56 -3.89 -13.87 -3.25
C ARG A 56 -4.75 -12.78 -3.90
N ARG A 57 -4.99 -11.66 -3.19
CA ARG A 57 -5.75 -10.52 -3.74
C ARG A 57 -5.08 -9.93 -4.98
N MET A 58 -3.75 -9.81 -4.94
CA MET A 58 -2.96 -9.29 -6.05
C MET A 58 -2.96 -10.24 -7.24
N ASP A 59 -2.93 -11.57 -7.03
CA ASP A 59 -3.09 -12.56 -8.10
C ASP A 59 -4.43 -12.41 -8.81
N LEU A 60 -5.52 -12.21 -8.06
CA LEU A 60 -6.85 -12.02 -8.63
C LEU A 60 -6.94 -10.71 -9.42
N LEU A 61 -6.46 -9.60 -8.85
CA LEU A 61 -6.47 -8.29 -9.47
C LEU A 61 -5.66 -8.26 -10.77
N THR A 62 -4.43 -8.75 -10.73
CA THR A 62 -3.53 -8.76 -11.90
C THR A 62 -4.09 -9.62 -13.03
N LYS A 63 -4.62 -10.83 -12.72
CA LYS A 63 -5.29 -11.67 -13.73
C LYS A 63 -6.51 -11.00 -14.35
N ALA A 64 -7.34 -10.32 -13.54
CA ALA A 64 -8.51 -9.61 -14.04
C ALA A 64 -8.12 -8.49 -15.00
N LEU A 65 -7.12 -7.67 -14.62
CA LEU A 65 -6.62 -6.58 -15.46
C LEU A 65 -5.94 -7.08 -16.74
N GLN A 66 -5.16 -8.16 -16.66
CA GLN A 66 -4.52 -8.77 -17.83
C GLN A 66 -5.54 -9.26 -18.86
N ARG A 67 -6.68 -9.83 -18.41
CA ARG A 67 -7.78 -10.22 -19.32
C ARG A 67 -8.41 -9.04 -20.05
N LEU A 68 -8.34 -7.84 -19.47
CA LEU A 68 -8.81 -6.60 -20.06
C LEU A 68 -7.74 -5.91 -20.93
N GLY A 69 -6.58 -6.54 -21.14
CA GLY A 69 -5.48 -6.02 -21.96
C GLY A 69 -4.49 -5.12 -21.24
N PHE A 70 -4.61 -4.95 -19.91
CA PHE A 70 -3.66 -4.17 -19.13
C PHE A 70 -2.35 -4.94 -18.93
N ARG A 71 -1.22 -4.20 -18.94
CA ARG A 71 0.12 -4.74 -18.61
C ARG A 71 0.36 -4.74 -17.10
N ALA A 72 -0.55 -5.37 -16.34
CA ALA A 72 -0.43 -5.49 -14.90
C ALA A 72 0.57 -6.60 -14.52
N GLN A 73 1.49 -6.31 -13.61
CA GLN A 73 2.43 -7.27 -13.05
C GLN A 73 2.30 -7.30 -11.54
N LYS A 74 2.31 -8.49 -10.95
CA LYS A 74 2.26 -8.64 -9.50
C LYS A 74 3.55 -8.08 -8.88
N PRO A 75 3.47 -7.09 -7.98
CA PRO A 75 4.63 -6.61 -7.26
C PRO A 75 5.14 -7.67 -6.28
N SER A 76 6.44 -7.64 -5.99
CA SER A 76 7.07 -8.53 -5.01
C SER A 76 6.65 -8.23 -3.56
N ALA A 77 6.18 -7.02 -3.27
CA ALA A 77 5.78 -6.59 -1.94
C ALA A 77 4.69 -5.50 -2.00
N GLY A 78 4.03 -5.29 -0.85
CA GLY A 78 2.99 -4.29 -0.70
C GLY A 78 1.62 -4.75 -1.21
N PHE A 79 0.69 -3.80 -1.28
CA PHE A 79 -0.70 -4.04 -1.67
C PHE A 79 -1.22 -3.00 -2.69
N PHE A 80 -0.32 -2.20 -3.26
CA PHE A 80 -0.61 -1.29 -4.36
C PHE A 80 -0.15 -1.92 -5.67
N LEU A 81 -0.88 -1.65 -6.75
CA LEU A 81 -0.51 -2.04 -8.10
C LEU A 81 -0.29 -0.79 -8.93
N TYR A 82 0.91 -0.65 -9.49
CA TYR A 82 1.24 0.43 -10.40
C TYR A 82 1.35 -0.11 -11.82
N MET A 83 0.69 0.55 -12.77
CA MET A 83 0.71 0.16 -14.18
C MET A 83 0.57 1.40 -15.07
N PRO A 84 1.05 1.34 -16.33
CA PRO A 84 0.86 2.42 -17.29
C PRO A 84 -0.63 2.73 -17.51
N ALA A 85 -0.95 4.01 -17.68
CA ALA A 85 -2.29 4.41 -18.09
C ALA A 85 -2.62 3.84 -19.49
N PRO A 86 -3.87 3.39 -19.74
CA PRO A 86 -4.31 2.97 -21.06
C PRO A 86 -4.20 4.08 -22.10
N LYS A 87 -3.75 3.71 -23.30
CA LYS A 87 -3.72 4.61 -24.47
C LYS A 87 -4.97 4.50 -25.34
N SER A 88 -5.76 3.45 -25.14
CA SER A 88 -6.97 3.21 -25.91
C SER A 88 -7.90 2.21 -25.22
N ALA A 89 -9.20 2.29 -25.53
CA ALA A 89 -10.21 1.32 -25.12
C ALA A 89 -11.10 0.91 -26.31
N LYS A 90 -11.70 -0.28 -26.24
CA LYS A 90 -12.74 -0.72 -27.18
C LYS A 90 -14.12 -0.41 -26.59
N SER A 91 -14.97 0.27 -27.36
CA SER A 91 -16.36 0.56 -27.05
C SER A 91 -17.29 -0.07 -28.11
N PRO A 92 -18.61 -0.14 -27.86
CA PRO A 92 -19.57 -0.56 -28.89
C PRO A 92 -19.54 0.29 -30.18
N SER A 93 -19.07 1.55 -30.08
CA SER A 93 -18.95 2.48 -31.20
C SER A 93 -17.58 2.45 -31.91
N GLY A 94 -16.61 1.67 -31.42
CA GLY A 94 -15.29 1.53 -32.02
C GLY A 94 -14.14 1.62 -31.03
N GLN A 95 -12.98 2.08 -31.49
CA GLN A 95 -11.82 2.31 -30.63
C GLN A 95 -11.76 3.78 -30.21
N VAL A 96 -11.59 4.02 -28.90
CA VAL A 96 -11.33 5.34 -28.32
C VAL A 96 -9.86 5.41 -27.96
N ASN A 97 -9.16 6.47 -28.37
CA ASN A 97 -7.75 6.71 -28.02
C ASN A 97 -7.67 7.83 -26.97
N PHE A 98 -6.66 7.76 -26.11
CA PHE A 98 -6.45 8.72 -25.02
C PHE A 98 -5.04 9.33 -25.12
N ASP A 99 -4.98 10.66 -25.09
CA ASP A 99 -3.71 11.40 -25.14
C ASP A 99 -3.04 11.50 -23.76
N SER A 100 -3.79 11.24 -22.68
CA SER A 100 -3.31 11.26 -21.30
C SER A 100 -4.05 10.25 -20.42
N GLY A 101 -3.45 9.92 -19.27
CA GLY A 101 -4.12 9.10 -18.25
C GLY A 101 -5.35 9.80 -17.65
N GLU A 102 -5.36 11.13 -17.64
CA GLU A 102 -6.53 11.91 -17.22
C GLU A 102 -7.69 11.75 -18.20
N ALA A 103 -7.44 11.84 -19.51
CA ALA A 103 -8.47 11.63 -20.53
C ALA A 103 -9.11 10.24 -20.41
N PHE A 104 -8.30 9.21 -20.18
CA PHE A 104 -8.80 7.87 -19.86
C PHE A 104 -9.64 7.83 -18.57
N SER A 105 -9.15 8.47 -17.50
CA SER A 105 -9.86 8.50 -16.21
C SER A 105 -11.22 9.18 -16.31
N GLN A 106 -11.32 10.28 -17.07
CA GLN A 106 -12.58 10.98 -17.32
C GLN A 106 -13.53 10.10 -18.14
N TRP A 107 -13.02 9.44 -19.17
CA TRP A 107 -13.81 8.53 -20.00
C TRP A 107 -14.40 7.34 -19.21
N MET A 108 -13.72 6.84 -18.17
CA MET A 108 -14.26 5.73 -17.37
C MET A 108 -15.43 6.09 -16.45
N ILE A 109 -15.59 7.38 -16.12
CA ILE A 109 -16.63 7.84 -15.19
C ILE A 109 -17.83 8.49 -15.89
N THR A 110 -17.81 8.57 -17.22
CA THR A 110 -18.87 9.07 -18.09
C THR A 110 -19.52 7.95 -18.88
#